data_AF-M1EB63-F1
#
_entry.id   AF-M1EB63-F1
#
_cell.length_a   1.000
_cell.length_b   1.000
_cell.length_c   1.000
_cell.angle_alpha   90.00
_cell.angle_beta   90.00
_cell.angle_gamma   90.00
#
_symmetry.space_group_name_H-M   'P 1'
#
loop_
_entity.id
_entity.type
_entity.pdbx_description
1 polymer ?
#
loop_
_entity_poly.entity_id
_entity_poly.type
_entity_poly.pdbx_seq_one_letter_code
_entity_poly.pdbx_strand_id
1 'polypeptide(L)' 'ETKPASMQTCQQPECASWQAGPWGQCSVTCGQGYQLRAVKCIIGTYMSVVDDNDCNAATRPTDTQDCELPSCH' A
#
# COMPACT_ATOMS: atom_id res chain seq x y z
N GLU A 1 5.40 -18.06 -47.44
CA GLU A 1 4.25 -18.06 -46.51
C GLU A 1 4.73 -18.13 -45.06
N THR A 2 5.00 -16.97 -44.47
CA THR A 2 5.45 -16.86 -43.08
C THR A 2 4.21 -16.89 -42.19
N LYS A 3 4.06 -17.93 -41.37
CA LYS A 3 2.96 -18.08 -40.39
C LYS A 3 2.80 -16.78 -39.58
N PRO A 4 1.61 -16.16 -39.53
CA PRO A 4 1.42 -14.95 -38.73
C PRO A 4 1.66 -15.25 -37.25
N ALA A 5 2.28 -14.32 -36.54
CA ALA A 5 2.57 -14.46 -35.11
C ALA A 5 1.26 -14.65 -34.33
N SER A 6 1.02 -15.85 -33.83
CA SER A 6 -0.20 -16.24 -33.11
C SER A 6 -0.09 -15.99 -31.60
N MET A 7 0.73 -15.04 -31.17
CA MET A 7 0.89 -14.65 -29.76
C MET A 7 0.72 -13.14 -29.66
N GLN A 8 -0.52 -12.72 -29.40
CA GLN A 8 -0.77 -11.40 -28.83
C GLN A 8 -0.61 -11.53 -27.32
N THR A 9 0.27 -10.72 -26.73
CA THR A 9 0.35 -10.57 -25.29
C THR A 9 -1.01 -10.08 -24.79
N CYS A 10 -1.65 -10.82 -23.88
CA CYS A 10 -2.81 -10.28 -23.17
C CYS A 10 -2.34 -9.03 -22.42
N GLN A 11 -2.73 -7.85 -22.89
CA GLN A 11 -2.53 -6.60 -22.16
C GLN A 11 -3.50 -6.61 -21.00
N GLN A 12 -3.18 -7.38 -19.94
CA GLN A 12 -3.93 -7.29 -18.70
C GLN A 12 -3.74 -5.86 -18.19
N PRO A 13 -4.83 -5.10 -17.95
CA PRO A 13 -4.70 -3.77 -17.40
C PRO A 13 -3.92 -3.83 -16.09
N GLU A 14 -3.08 -2.82 -15.86
CA GLU A 14 -2.31 -2.70 -14.63
C GLU A 14 -3.31 -2.65 -13.47
N CYS A 15 -3.24 -3.60 -12.53
CA CYS A 15 -4.16 -3.62 -11.39
C CYS A 15 -3.74 -2.57 -10.36
N ALA A 16 -4.71 -1.87 -9.77
CA ALA A 16 -4.43 -1.04 -8.62
C ALA A 16 -4.08 -1.92 -7.39
N SER A 17 -3.14 -1.44 -6.58
CA SER A 17 -2.66 -2.15 -5.40
C SER A 17 -2.38 -1.17 -4.26
N TRP A 18 -2.53 -1.67 -3.03
CA TRP A 18 -2.24 -0.87 -1.84
C TRP A 18 -0.75 -0.72 -1.64
N GLN A 19 -0.32 0.52 -1.43
CA GLN A 19 1.02 0.86 -1.02
C GLN A 19 1.00 1.43 0.40
N ALA A 20 1.74 0.78 1.30
CA ALA A 20 1.95 1.24 2.65
C ALA A 20 3.28 2.00 2.75
N GLY A 21 3.22 3.23 3.27
CA GLY A 21 4.39 4.03 3.61
C GLY A 21 5.06 3.57 4.91
N PRO A 22 6.16 4.23 5.30
CA PRO A 22 6.79 4.00 6.59
C PRO A 22 5.85 4.41 7.74
N TRP A 23 6.01 3.76 8.89
CA TRP A 23 5.38 4.19 10.13
C TRP A 23 5.95 5.53 10.59
N GLY A 24 5.06 6.40 11.05
CA GLY A 24 5.41 7.65 11.72
C GLY A 24 5.92 7.41 13.13
N GLN A 25 6.18 8.50 13.85
CA GLN A 25 6.53 8.42 15.27
C GLN A 25 5.37 7.86 16.11
N CYS A 26 5.75 7.22 17.21
CA CYS A 26 4.81 6.82 18.25
C CYS A 26 4.07 8.05 18.79
N SER A 27 2.78 7.91 19.08
CA SER A 27 1.91 8.96 19.60
C SER A 27 2.36 9.46 20.98
N VAL A 28 3.17 8.67 21.67
CA VAL A 28 3.76 8.96 22.98
C VAL A 28 5.28 9.02 22.86
N THR A 29 5.92 9.63 23.85
CA THR A 29 7.38 9.65 24.01
C THR A 29 7.88 8.64 25.06
N CYS A 30 6.98 8.02 25.82
CA CYS A 30 7.23 6.97 26.80
C CYS A 30 5.98 6.09 26.97
N GLY A 31 6.16 4.83 27.37
CA GLY A 31 5.08 3.88 27.57
C GLY A 31 4.40 3.41 26.28
N GLN A 32 3.15 2.97 26.39
CA GLN A 32 2.37 2.42 25.29
C GLN A 32 1.65 3.51 24.51
N GLY A 33 1.69 3.42 23.18
CA GLY A 33 0.98 4.31 22.27
C GLY A 33 0.66 3.63 20.94
N TYR A 34 0.41 4.44 19.93
CA TYR A 34 0.17 3.97 18.57
C TYR A 34 0.94 4.82 17.56
N GLN A 35 1.24 4.24 16.40
CA GLN A 35 1.87 4.93 15.29
C GLN A 35 1.01 4.76 14.04
N LEU A 36 1.07 5.77 13.17
CA LEU A 36 0.28 5.84 11.94
C LEU A 36 1.18 5.73 10.73
N ARG A 37 0.69 5.15 9.63
CA ARG A 37 1.36 5.18 8.32
C ARG A 37 0.39 5.61 7.24
N ALA A 38 0.94 6.15 6.16
CA ALA A 38 0.15 6.40 4.96
C ALA A 38 -0.15 5.07 4.24
N VAL A 39 -1.41 4.85 3.87
CA VAL A 39 -1.84 3.76 2.99
C VAL A 39 -2.54 4.40 1.80
N LYS A 40 -2.07 4.11 0.59
CA LYS A 40 -2.59 4.71 -0.65
C LYS A 40 -2.85 3.64 -1.69
N CYS A 41 -3.93 3.76 -2.43
CA CYS A 41 -4.14 2.97 -3.63
C CYS A 41 -3.30 3.54 -4.78
N ILE A 42 -2.48 2.71 -5.42
CA ILE A 42 -1.65 3.10 -6.57
C ILE A 42 -1.89 2.18 -7.75
N ILE A 43 -1.83 2.72 -8.97
CA ILE A 43 -1.93 1.97 -10.21
C ILE A 43 -0.72 2.21 -11.11
N GLY A 44 -0.33 1.16 -11.81
CA GLY A 44 0.60 1.22 -12.93
C GLY A 44 2.07 1.45 -12.58
N THR A 45 2.89 1.45 -13.62
CA THR A 45 4.35 1.49 -13.52
C THR A 45 4.90 2.77 -12.84
N TYR A 46 4.14 3.87 -12.90
CA TYR A 46 4.53 5.16 -12.30
C TYR A 46 3.99 5.38 -10.88
N MET A 47 3.38 4.36 -10.26
CA MET A 47 2.80 4.44 -8.91
C MET A 47 1.84 5.64 -8.74
N SER A 48 0.99 5.87 -9.75
CA SER A 48 0.02 6.96 -9.70
C SER A 48 -1.01 6.69 -8.61
N VAL A 49 -1.19 7.64 -7.70
CA VAL A 49 -2.19 7.53 -6.64
C VAL A 49 -3.58 7.68 -7.24
N VAL A 50 -4.45 6.70 -6.98
CA VAL A 50 -5.84 6.64 -7.42
C VAL A 50 -6.78 6.58 -6.22
N ASP A 51 -8.08 6.46 -6.47
CA ASP A 51 -9.07 6.37 -5.41
C ASP A 51 -8.96 5.03 -4.66
N ASP A 52 -9.24 5.04 -3.37
CA ASP A 52 -9.16 3.84 -2.53
C ASP A 52 -10.12 2.73 -3.00
N ASN A 53 -11.20 3.07 -3.71
CA ASN A 53 -12.15 2.11 -4.29
C ASN A 53 -11.60 1.32 -5.49
N ASP A 54 -10.54 1.81 -6.15
CA ASP A 54 -9.87 1.08 -7.24
C ASP A 54 -9.07 -0.12 -6.71
N CYS A 55 -8.67 -0.08 -5.44
CA CYS A 55 -8.01 -1.18 -4.75
C CYS A 55 -9.01 -2.08 -4.03
N ASN A 56 -8.67 -3.37 -3.91
CA ASN A 56 -9.48 -4.30 -3.14
C ASN A 56 -9.46 -3.94 -1.64
N ALA A 57 -10.57 -3.45 -1.10
CA ALA A 57 -10.70 -3.10 0.31
C ALA A 57 -10.31 -4.24 1.28
N ALA A 58 -10.52 -5.51 0.89
CA ALA A 58 -10.16 -6.66 1.71
C ALA A 58 -8.65 -6.86 1.89
N THR A 59 -7.83 -6.26 1.02
CA THR A 59 -6.36 -6.31 1.10
C THR A 59 -5.75 -5.02 1.62
N ARG A 60 -6.57 -4.06 2.09
CA ARG A 60 -6.08 -2.78 2.62
C ARG A 60 -5.25 -3.04 3.88
N PRO A 61 -3.95 -2.68 3.89
CA PRO A 61 -3.12 -2.83 5.06
C PRO A 61 -3.56 -1.84 6.16
N THR A 62 -3.37 -2.19 7.43
CA THR A 62 -3.73 -1.33 8.56
C THR A 62 -2.90 -0.04 8.53
N ASP A 63 -3.54 1.10 8.72
CA ASP A 63 -2.88 2.42 8.81
C ASP A 63 -2.42 2.78 10.23
N THR A 64 -2.78 1.96 11.21
CA THR A 64 -2.47 2.13 12.64
C THR A 64 -1.85 0.85 13.22
N GLN A 65 -0.83 0.96 14.06
CA GLN A 65 -0.33 -0.14 14.87
C GLN A 65 0.10 0.35 16.25
N ASP A 66 0.17 -0.55 17.24
CA ASP A 66 0.72 -0.24 18.55
C ASP A 66 2.23 0.05 18.48
N CYS A 67 2.71 0.82 19.45
CA CYS A 67 4.12 1.04 19.71
C CYS A 67 4.37 1.09 21.21
N GLU A 68 5.49 0.52 21.63
CA GLU A 68 5.91 0.50 23.03
C GLU A 68 7.28 1.18 23.15
N LEU A 69 7.32 2.24 23.95
CA LEU A 69 8.51 2.99 24.31
C LEU A 69 8.89 2.70 25.77
N PRO A 70 10.11 3.09 26.21
CA PRO A 70 10.50 2.96 27.61
C PRO A 70 9.46 3.56 28.55
N SER A 71 9.26 2.93 29.70
CA SER A 71 8.33 3.40 30.72
C SER A 71 8.56 4.87 31.07
N CYS A 72 7.48 5.60 31.30
CA CYS A 72 7.57 6.97 31.81
C CYS A 72 8.19 6.96 33.22
N HIS A 73 9.09 7.91 33.48
CA HIS A 73 9.80 8.03 34.75
C HIS A 73 9.03 8.92 35.74
#